data_AF-A0A2N2SRN7-F1
#
_entry.id   AF-A0A2N2SRN7-F1
#
_cell.length_a   1.000
_cell.length_b   1.000
_cell.length_c   1.000
_cell.angle_alpha   90.00
_cell.angle_beta   90.00
_cell.angle_gamma   90.00
#
_symmetry.space_group_name_H-M   'P 1'
#
loop_
_entity.id
_entity.type
_entity.pdbx_description
1 polymer ?
#
loop_
_entity_poly.entity_id
_entity_poly.type
_entity_poly.pdbx_seq_one_letter_code
_entity_poly.pdbx_strand_id
1 'polypeptide(L)' 'MSARGLMSMLAAVALAGGLAGCGEQPQVVTYEQGKYQGKADSQPWDNPVFKGDKAAWELAMKNRARAQNEYNRTQ' A
#
# COMPACT_ATOMS: atom_id res chain seq x y z
N MET A 1 3.72 -16.30 -50.77
CA MET A 1 3.25 -14.93 -50.42
C MET A 1 4.06 -13.92 -51.22
N SER A 2 3.43 -12.92 -51.85
CA SER A 2 4.18 -11.91 -52.61
C SER A 2 4.81 -10.87 -51.69
N ALA A 3 5.89 -10.21 -52.13
CA ALA A 3 6.57 -9.16 -51.37
C ALA A 3 5.60 -8.02 -50.94
N ARG A 4 4.59 -7.72 -51.78
CA ARG A 4 3.53 -6.76 -51.45
C ARG A 4 2.68 -7.23 -50.27
N GLY A 5 2.33 -8.53 -50.23
CA GLY A 5 1.57 -9.10 -49.11
C GLY A 5 2.35 -9.08 -47.79
N LEU A 6 3.66 -9.33 -47.84
CA LEU A 6 4.52 -9.29 -46.66
C LEU A 6 4.64 -7.86 -46.10
N MET A 7 4.78 -6.86 -46.98
CA MET A 7 4.89 -5.44 -46.60
C MET A 7 3.61 -4.91 -45.97
N SER A 8 2.44 -5.26 -46.53
CA SER A 8 1.14 -4.88 -45.98
C SER A 8 0.91 -5.47 -44.58
N MET A 9 1.35 -6.71 -44.36
CA MET A 9 1.21 -7.37 -43.08
C MET A 9 2.10 -6.74 -42.00
N LEU A 10 3.34 -6.38 -42.35
CA LEU A 10 4.25 -5.63 -41.48
C LEU A 10 3.67 -4.27 -41.06
N ALA A 11 3.10 -3.53 -42.01
CA ALA A 11 2.47 -2.24 -41.73
C ALA A 11 1.26 -2.37 -40.79
N ALA A 12 0.43 -3.40 -40.97
CA ALA A 12 -0.72 -3.65 -40.11
C ALA A 12 -0.31 -4.01 -38.67
N VAL A 13 0.74 -4.82 -38.50
CA VAL A 13 1.26 -5.18 -37.18
C VAL A 13 1.86 -3.96 -36.46
N ALA A 14 2.60 -3.12 -37.18
CA ALA A 14 3.18 -1.90 -36.60
C ALA A 14 2.10 -0.90 -36.13
N LEU A 15 1.03 -0.73 -36.91
CA LEU A 15 -0.13 0.08 -36.52
C LEU A 15 -0.80 -0.48 -35.26
N ALA A 16 -1.11 -1.78 -35.23
CA ALA A 16 -1.75 -2.40 -34.07
C ALA A 16 -0.89 -2.30 -32.80
N GLY A 17 0.42 -2.48 -32.91
CA GLY A 17 1.37 -2.33 -31.79
C GLY A 17 1.46 -0.89 -31.28
N GLY A 18 1.41 0.11 -32.18
CA GLY A 18 1.43 1.53 -31.80
C GLY A 18 0.16 1.99 -31.07
N LEU A 19 -1.00 1.40 -31.39
CA LEU A 19 -2.27 1.71 -30.72
C LEU A 19 -2.40 1.05 -29.34
N ALA A 20 -1.62 0.01 -29.02
CA ALA A 20 -1.68 -0.69 -27.74
C ALA A 20 -1.33 0.22 -26.54
N GLY A 21 -0.51 1.25 -26.74
CA GLY A 21 -0.15 2.21 -25.69
C GLY A 21 -1.28 3.16 -25.28
N CYS A 22 -2.34 3.31 -26.08
CA CYS A 22 -3.50 4.14 -25.74
C CYS A 22 -4.59 3.40 -24.94
N GLY A 23 -4.46 2.08 -24.77
CA GLY A 23 -5.42 1.24 -24.05
C GLY A 23 -5.04 0.95 -22.59
N GLU A 24 -3.99 1.60 -22.07
CA GLU A 24 -3.54 1.45 -20.68
C GLU A 24 -4.70 1.76 -19.73
N GLN A 25 -5.21 0.74 -19.04
CA GLN A 25 -6.17 0.95 -17.97
C GLN A 25 -5.46 1.65 -16.81
N PRO A 26 -6.08 2.65 -16.15
CA PRO A 26 -5.50 3.28 -14.98
C PRO A 26 -5.02 2.25 -13.96
N GLN A 27 -3.72 2.22 -13.66
CA GLN A 27 -3.12 1.42 -12.58
C GLN A 27 -3.38 2.07 -11.23
N VAL A 28 -4.63 2.45 -11.00
CA VAL A 28 -5.11 2.93 -9.71
C VAL A 28 -5.91 1.82 -9.07
N VAL A 29 -5.75 1.68 -7.75
CA VAL A 29 -6.53 0.68 -7.00
C VAL A 29 -8.01 0.96 -7.22
N THR A 30 -8.80 -0.08 -7.44
CA THR A 30 -10.25 0.05 -7.57
C THR A 30 -10.80 0.52 -6.22
N TYR A 31 -11.25 1.78 -6.18
CA TYR A 31 -11.74 2.37 -4.94
C TYR A 31 -13.11 1.78 -4.59
N GLU A 32 -13.19 1.03 -3.50
CA GLU A 32 -14.46 0.60 -2.93
C GLU A 32 -14.90 1.61 -1.87
N GLN A 33 -15.99 2.32 -2.17
CA GLN A 33 -16.51 3.35 -1.28
C GLN A 33 -16.86 2.76 0.09
N GLY A 34 -16.32 3.37 1.14
CA GLY A 34 -16.57 2.95 2.52
C GLY A 34 -15.68 1.81 3.02
N LYS A 35 -14.73 1.32 2.20
CA LYS A 35 -13.74 0.32 2.62
C LYS A 35 -12.34 0.91 2.62
N TYR A 36 -11.61 0.63 3.70
CA TYR A 36 -10.20 0.93 3.76
C TYR A 36 -9.43 -0.06 2.89
N GLN A 37 -8.87 0.42 1.77
CA GLN A 37 -8.13 -0.39 0.80
C GLN A 37 -6.60 -0.39 1.03
N GLY A 38 -6.14 0.22 2.12
CA GLY A 38 -4.74 0.22 2.52
C GLY A 38 -4.34 -1.07 3.25
N LYS A 39 -3.06 -1.18 3.61
CA LYS A 39 -2.60 -2.26 4.48
C LYS A 39 -3.29 -2.14 5.84
N ALA A 40 -3.93 -3.21 6.31
CA ALA A 40 -4.53 -3.24 7.63
C ALA A 40 -3.53 -2.77 8.71
N ASP A 41 -3.97 -1.81 9.52
CA ASP A 41 -3.21 -1.31 10.66
C ASP A 41 -3.09 -2.43 11.71
N SER A 42 -1.88 -2.70 12.16
CA SER A 42 -1.63 -3.60 13.29
C SER A 42 -1.90 -2.88 14.60
N GLN A 43 -2.38 -3.59 15.62
CA GLN A 43 -2.54 -2.97 16.93
C GLN A 43 -1.18 -2.57 17.51
N PRO A 44 -1.10 -1.54 18.38
CA PRO A 44 0.16 -1.11 18.97
C PRO A 44 0.90 -2.20 19.75
N TRP A 45 0.17 -3.17 20.32
CA TRP A 45 0.73 -4.31 21.06
C TRP A 45 1.13 -5.50 20.19
N ASP A 46 0.81 -5.49 18.88
CA ASP A 46 1.13 -6.58 17.94
C ASP A 46 2.59 -6.51 17.42
N ASN A 47 3.50 -5.90 18.18
CA ASN A 47 4.91 -5.80 17.83
C ASN A 47 5.76 -6.81 18.62
N PRO A 48 7.02 -7.09 18.22
CA PRO A 48 7.87 -8.09 18.87
C PRO A 48 8.17 -7.85 20.36
N VAL A 49 8.03 -6.61 20.85
CA VAL A 49 8.27 -6.25 22.26
C VAL A 49 7.12 -6.74 23.13
N PHE A 50 5.87 -6.51 22.72
CA PHE A 50 4.70 -6.86 23.51
C PHE A 50 4.05 -8.19 23.09
N LYS A 51 4.37 -8.71 21.90
CA LYS A 51 3.95 -10.04 21.42
C LYS A 51 2.43 -10.27 21.50
N GLY A 52 1.64 -9.22 21.25
CA GLY A 52 0.18 -9.27 21.34
C GLY A 52 -0.38 -8.97 22.74
N ASP A 53 0.45 -8.79 23.76
CA ASP A 53 0.00 -8.49 25.11
C ASP A 53 -0.42 -7.02 25.27
N LYS A 54 -1.72 -6.79 25.11
CA LYS A 54 -2.36 -5.49 25.31
C LYS A 54 -2.17 -4.96 26.74
N ALA A 55 -2.24 -5.80 27.76
CA ALA A 55 -2.17 -5.36 29.15
C ALA A 55 -0.76 -4.86 29.49
N ALA A 56 0.28 -5.57 29.03
CA ALA A 56 1.66 -5.14 29.16
C ALA A 56 1.92 -3.82 28.43
N TRP A 57 1.37 -3.64 27.22
CA TRP A 57 1.46 -2.39 26.47
C TRP A 57 0.79 -1.23 27.22
N GLU A 58 -0.43 -1.42 27.71
CA GLU A 58 -1.17 -0.38 28.46
C GLU A 58 -0.43 0.02 29.75
N LEU A 59 0.14 -0.95 30.46
CA LEU A 59 0.95 -0.68 31.65
C LEU A 59 2.20 0.13 31.31
N ALA A 60 2.91 -0.23 30.23
CA ALA A 60 4.07 0.51 29.76
C ALA A 60 3.70 1.96 29.39
N MET A 61 2.55 2.18 28.72
CA MET A 61 2.05 3.51 28.40
C MET A 61 1.72 4.34 29.64
N LYS A 62 1.05 3.74 30.65
CA LYS A 62 0.76 4.42 31.93
C LYS A 62 2.04 4.82 32.66
N ASN A 63 3.04 3.93 32.68
CA ASN A 63 4.33 4.21 33.31
C ASN A 63 5.11 5.30 32.58
N ARG A 64 5.10 5.29 31.24
CA ARG A 64 5.66 6.38 30.43
C ARG A 64 5.01 7.73 30.77
N ALA A 65 3.67 7.79 30.81
CA ALA A 65 2.96 9.01 31.14
C ALA A 65 3.36 9.55 32.54
N ARG A 66 3.48 8.67 33.54
CA ARG A 66 3.95 9.05 34.88
C ARG A 66 5.37 9.58 34.91
N ALA A 67 6.28 8.99 34.14
CA ALA A 67 7.68 9.41 34.05
C ALA A 67 7.87 10.74 33.30
N GLN A 68 6.86 11.21 32.57
CA GLN A 68 6.84 12.51 31.90
C GLN A 68 6.05 13.57 32.68
N ASN A 69 5.46 13.21 33.82
CA ASN A 69 4.74 14.16 34.65
C ASN A 69 5.73 14.97 35.50
N GLU A 70 5.80 16.28 35.30
CA GLU A 70 6.73 17.16 36.03
C GLU A 70 6.47 17.24 37.54
N TYR A 71 5.22 17.02 37.97
CA TYR A 71 4.90 16.86 39.39
C TYR A 71 5.60 15.65 40.01
N ASN A 72 5.92 14.61 39.24
CA ASN A 72 6.69 13.47 39.77
C ASN A 72 8.20 13.64 39.61
N ARG A 73 8.66 14.58 38.77
CA ARG A 73 10.09 14.73 38.40
C ARG A 73 10.82 15.77 39.25
N THR A 74 10.10 16.74 39.80
CA THR A 74 10.68 17.93 40.44
C THR A 74 10.32 18.09 41.92
N GLN A 75 9.54 17.17 42.49
CA GLN A 75 9.26 17.11 43.94
C GLN A 75 10.41 16.43 44.69
#